data_AF-A0A2V1BCM6-F1
#
_entry.id   AF-A0A2V1BCM6-F1
#
_cell.length_a   1.000
_cell.length_b   1.000
_cell.length_c   1.000
_cell.angle_alpha   90.00
_cell.angle_beta   90.00
_cell.angle_gamma   90.00
#
_symmetry.space_group_name_H-M   'P 1'
#
loop_
_entity.id
_entity.type
_entity.pdbx_description
1 polymer ?
#
loop_
_entity_poly.entity_id
_entity_poly.type
_entity_poly.pdbx_seq_one_letter_code
_entity_poly.pdbx_strand_id
1 'polypeptide(L)'
;MLFKARAFKSPSIDCPERLYSLKVLKGLNEQPLPLRDEMNDEFIFCEAVREAQGVRIARELQLSSGSVRYRMKKAIKRLYNKKQRKRKELLKDIKERYKLEQPVKDSEQQLSGIVVDKNTRDALVWADMLPEQLGLVDAILTLLGKSLEQELQRRIMAINAVMLYCGVEEGAPSCYVRRGPFGTVVSPPV
;
A
#
# COMPACT_ATOMS: atom_id res chain seq x y z
N MET A 1 5.46 -26.59 -10.11
CA MET A 1 5.41 -28.06 -9.94
C MET A 1 4.98 -28.69 -11.24
N LEU A 2 3.78 -28.38 -11.76
CA LEU A 2 3.29 -28.82 -13.08
C LEU A 2 4.31 -28.65 -14.23
N PHE A 3 4.92 -27.47 -14.34
CA PHE A 3 5.96 -27.20 -15.34
C PHE A 3 7.20 -28.08 -15.21
N LYS A 4 7.64 -28.36 -13.97
CA LYS A 4 8.78 -29.27 -13.72
C LYS A 4 8.42 -30.72 -14.05
N ALA A 5 7.15 -31.08 -13.92
CA ALA A 5 6.64 -32.39 -14.29
C ALA A 5 6.30 -32.49 -15.79
N ARG A 6 6.40 -31.40 -16.56
CA ARG A 6 5.94 -31.32 -17.96
C ARG A 6 4.50 -31.86 -18.12
N ALA A 7 3.63 -31.45 -17.20
CA ALA A 7 2.31 -32.05 -17.05
C ALA A 7 1.32 -31.72 -18.18
N PHE A 8 1.53 -30.64 -18.94
CA PHE A 8 0.62 -30.21 -20.01
C PHE A 8 0.83 -31.00 -21.31
N LYS A 9 -0.25 -31.32 -22.04
CA LYS A 9 -0.14 -31.94 -23.38
C LYS A 9 0.54 -31.01 -24.39
N SER A 10 0.34 -29.70 -24.25
CA SER A 10 0.99 -28.72 -25.12
C SER A 10 2.47 -28.54 -24.74
N PRO A 11 3.42 -28.81 -25.65
CA PRO A 11 4.85 -28.64 -25.38
C PRO A 11 5.27 -27.16 -25.27
N SER A 12 4.42 -26.23 -25.70
CA SER A 12 4.66 -24.79 -25.59
C SER A 12 4.39 -24.21 -24.20
N ILE A 13 3.80 -24.97 -23.27
CA ILE A 13 3.47 -24.54 -21.91
C ILE A 13 4.46 -25.19 -20.92
N ASP A 14 5.71 -24.74 -20.98
CA ASP A 14 6.82 -25.27 -20.18
C ASP A 14 7.21 -24.37 -19.00
N CYS A 15 6.69 -23.14 -18.92
CA CYS A 15 6.92 -22.22 -17.82
C CYS A 15 5.68 -21.39 -17.43
N PRO A 16 5.66 -20.81 -16.22
CA PRO A 16 4.56 -19.95 -15.75
C PRO A 16 4.27 -18.77 -16.70
N GLU A 17 5.31 -18.14 -17.24
CA GLU A 17 5.20 -16.94 -18.06
C GLU A 17 4.44 -17.22 -19.37
N ARG A 18 4.73 -18.38 -19.99
CA ARG A 18 4.02 -18.86 -21.19
C ARG A 18 2.57 -19.21 -20.89
N LEU A 19 2.28 -19.80 -19.72
CA LEU A 19 0.92 -20.02 -19.26
C LEU A 19 0.15 -18.70 -19.09
N TYR A 20 0.74 -17.71 -18.42
CA TYR A 20 0.09 -16.41 -18.18
C TYR A 20 -0.09 -15.56 -19.44
N SER A 21 0.69 -15.84 -20.48
CA SER A 21 0.58 -15.15 -21.77
C SER A 21 -0.54 -15.72 -22.65
N LEU A 22 -1.14 -16.86 -22.29
CA LEU A 22 -2.27 -17.43 -23.02
C LEU A 22 -3.49 -16.53 -22.87
N LYS A 23 -4.08 -16.16 -24.00
CA LYS A 23 -5.37 -15.48 -24.04
C LYS A 23 -6.45 -16.53 -24.27
N VAL A 24 -7.57 -16.41 -23.55
CA VAL A 24 -8.78 -17.16 -23.87
C VAL A 24 -9.28 -16.68 -25.24
N LEU A 25 -9.52 -17.61 -26.16
CA LEU A 25 -9.97 -17.29 -27.51
C LEU A 25 -11.30 -16.54 -27.47
N LYS A 26 -11.47 -15.56 -28.38
CA LYS A 26 -12.66 -14.72 -28.45
C LYS A 26 -13.92 -15.57 -28.69
N GLY A 27 -14.93 -15.42 -27.84
CA GLY A 27 -16.16 -16.22 -27.88
C GLY A 27 -16.12 -17.46 -26.99
N LEU A 28 -14.98 -17.78 -26.37
CA LEU A 28 -14.89 -18.78 -25.30
C LEU A 28 -14.80 -18.07 -23.94
N ASN A 29 -15.52 -18.59 -22.95
CA ASN A 29 -15.42 -18.13 -21.56
C ASN A 29 -14.23 -18.78 -20.83
N GLU A 30 -13.83 -19.97 -21.28
CA GLU A 30 -12.76 -20.76 -20.71
C GLU A 30 -11.96 -21.47 -21.80
N GLN A 31 -10.70 -21.78 -21.51
CA GLN A 31 -9.83 -22.53 -22.41
C GLN A 31 -9.26 -23.76 -21.68
N PRO A 32 -9.62 -24.99 -22.10
CA PRO A 32 -9.11 -26.19 -21.46
C PRO A 32 -7.62 -26.35 -21.76
N LEU A 33 -6.84 -26.65 -20.73
CA LEU A 33 -5.41 -26.97 -20.84
C LEU A 33 -5.20 -28.42 -20.40
N PRO A 34 -5.38 -29.39 -21.33
CA PRO A 34 -5.36 -30.79 -20.96
C PRO A 34 -3.97 -31.21 -20.48
N LEU A 35 -3.96 -31.99 -19.39
CA LEU A 35 -2.77 -32.64 -18.86
C LEU A 35 -2.50 -33.94 -19.62
N ARG A 36 -1.24 -34.39 -19.63
CA ARG A 36 -0.84 -35.66 -20.26
C ARG A 36 -1.50 -36.83 -19.52
N ASP A 37 -1.87 -37.88 -20.25
CA ASP A 37 -2.58 -39.02 -19.67
C ASP A 37 -1.72 -39.78 -18.65
N GLU A 38 -0.39 -39.74 -18.83
CA GLU A 38 0.64 -40.19 -17.87
C GLU A 38 0.50 -39.55 -16.48
N MET A 39 -0.10 -38.36 -16.37
CA MET A 39 -0.29 -37.67 -15.09
C MET A 39 -1.40 -38.28 -14.23
N ASN A 40 -2.23 -39.17 -14.76
CA ASN A 40 -3.31 -39.79 -14.00
C ASN A 40 -2.78 -40.75 -12.92
N ASP A 41 -1.60 -41.33 -13.15
CA ASP A 41 -0.95 -42.29 -12.24
C ASP A 41 0.17 -41.65 -11.40
N GLU A 42 0.46 -40.35 -11.61
CA GLU A 42 1.53 -39.63 -10.92
C GLU A 42 1.01 -38.54 -9.97
N PHE A 43 1.56 -38.51 -8.76
CA PHE A 43 1.29 -37.43 -7.80
C PHE A 43 2.20 -36.22 -8.05
N ILE A 44 1.57 -35.07 -8.27
CA ILE A 44 2.27 -33.77 -8.35
C ILE A 44 2.91 -33.43 -6.98
N PHE A 45 2.21 -33.74 -5.89
CA PHE A 45 2.73 -33.60 -4.52
C PHE A 45 3.20 -34.97 -4.03
N CYS A 46 4.42 -35.31 -4.42
CA CYS A 46 5.04 -36.60 -4.16
C CYS A 46 6.09 -36.58 -3.03
N GLU A 47 6.28 -37.74 -2.40
CA GLU A 47 7.27 -37.92 -1.35
C GLU A 47 8.70 -37.92 -1.91
N ALA A 48 9.64 -37.53 -1.05
CA ALA A 48 11.07 -37.62 -1.34
C ALA A 48 11.64 -38.75 -0.47
N VAL A 49 11.95 -39.88 -1.10
CA VAL A 49 12.42 -41.09 -0.46
C VAL A 49 13.95 -41.08 -0.42
N ARG A 50 14.53 -41.41 0.74
CA ARG A 50 15.99 -41.60 0.86
C ARG A 50 16.34 -43.00 0.37
N GLU A 51 17.28 -43.06 -0.55
CA GLU A 51 17.86 -44.29 -1.08
C GLU A 51 19.35 -44.34 -0.73
N ALA A 52 19.98 -45.50 -0.89
CA ALA A 52 21.40 -45.70 -0.60
C ALA A 52 22.32 -44.70 -1.34
N GLN A 53 21.87 -44.20 -2.49
CA GLN A 53 22.66 -43.35 -3.40
C GLN A 53 22.20 -41.89 -3.41
N GLY A 54 21.17 -41.52 -2.64
CA GLY A 54 20.64 -40.14 -2.64
C GLY A 54 19.18 -40.00 -2.21
N VAL A 55 18.51 -38.99 -2.76
CA VAL A 55 17.09 -38.73 -2.54
C VAL A 55 16.36 -38.79 -3.87
N ARG A 56 15.41 -39.73 -3.98
CA ARG A 56 14.54 -39.86 -5.15
C ARG A 56 13.20 -39.19 -4.87
N ILE A 57 12.66 -38.49 -5.87
CA ILE A 57 11.28 -37.98 -5.82
C ILE A 57 10.39 -39.11 -6.33
N ALA A 58 9.66 -39.76 -5.42
CA ALA A 58 8.80 -40.91 -5.72
C ALA A 58 7.41 -40.42 -6.13
N ARG A 59 7.17 -40.26 -7.44
CA ARG A 59 5.90 -39.76 -7.99
C ARG A 59 4.72 -40.69 -7.73
N GLU A 60 5.00 -41.96 -7.50
CA GLU A 60 4.06 -43.01 -7.13
C GLU A 60 3.57 -42.91 -5.67
N LEU A 61 4.25 -42.14 -4.81
CA LEU A 61 3.89 -41.97 -3.41
C LEU A 61 3.33 -40.57 -3.15
N GLN A 62 2.08 -40.51 -2.71
CA GLN A 62 1.43 -39.25 -2.37
C GLN A 62 1.95 -38.70 -1.04
N LEU A 63 2.37 -37.44 -1.03
CA LEU A 63 2.60 -36.73 0.23
C LEU A 63 1.32 -36.64 1.05
N SER A 64 1.43 -36.96 2.34
CA SER A 64 0.38 -36.67 3.31
C SER A 64 -0.11 -35.21 3.21
N SER A 65 -1.44 -35.04 3.28
CA SER A 65 -2.09 -33.73 3.33
C SER A 65 -1.53 -32.83 4.47
N GLY A 66 -1.14 -33.42 5.60
CA GLY A 66 -0.48 -32.69 6.69
C GLY A 66 0.85 -32.07 6.25
N SER A 67 1.69 -32.85 5.57
CA SER A 67 2.98 -32.43 5.04
C SER A 67 2.84 -31.35 3.97
N VAL A 68 1.87 -31.49 3.05
CA VAL A 68 1.59 -30.47 2.03
C VAL A 68 1.17 -29.15 2.68
N ARG A 69 0.23 -29.19 3.64
CA ARG A 69 -0.23 -28.00 4.38
C ARG A 69 0.91 -27.32 5.14
N TYR A 70 1.77 -28.11 5.81
CA TYR A 70 2.94 -27.57 6.51
C TYR A 70 3.90 -26.86 5.56
N ARG A 71 4.26 -27.50 4.43
CA ARG A 71 5.16 -26.90 3.42
C ARG A 71 4.57 -25.62 2.84
N MET A 72 3.27 -25.59 2.57
CA MET A 72 2.57 -24.41 2.08
C MET A 72 2.60 -23.26 3.10
N LYS A 73 2.23 -23.52 4.37
CA LYS A 73 2.31 -22.52 5.45
C LYS A 73 3.72 -21.96 5.59
N LYS A 74 4.74 -22.81 5.53
CA LYS A 74 6.16 -22.41 5.59
C LYS A 74 6.57 -21.53 4.41
N ALA A 75 6.14 -21.86 3.19
CA ALA A 75 6.40 -21.06 2.00
C ALA A 75 5.74 -19.67 2.08
N ILE A 76 4.47 -19.62 2.49
CA ILE A 76 3.73 -18.35 2.68
C ILE A 76 4.44 -17.48 3.73
N LYS A 77 4.84 -18.04 4.87
CA LYS A 77 5.58 -17.31 5.91
C LYS A 77 6.89 -16.74 5.37
N ARG A 78 7.63 -17.50 4.55
CA ARG A 78 8.88 -17.03 3.91
C ARG A 78 8.61 -15.87 2.94
N LEU A 79 7.56 -15.96 2.13
CA LEU A 79 7.17 -14.89 1.21
C LEU A 79 6.80 -13.61 1.96
N TYR A 80 5.96 -13.72 3.00
CA TYR A 80 5.59 -12.60 3.84
C TYR A 80 6.82 -11.92 4.45
N ASN A 81 7.73 -12.71 5.05
CA ASN A 81 8.95 -12.19 5.64
C ASN A 81 9.86 -11.49 4.60
N LYS A 82 9.99 -12.05 3.40
CA LYS A 82 10.74 -11.40 2.30
C LYS A 82 10.11 -10.07 1.89
N LYS A 83 8.77 -10.03 1.71
CA LYS A 83 8.03 -8.80 1.39
C LYS A 83 8.21 -7.73 2.48
N GLN A 84 8.14 -8.13 3.74
CA GLN A 84 8.35 -7.23 4.88
C GLN A 84 9.78 -6.67 4.92
N ARG A 85 10.80 -7.50 4.66
CA ARG A 85 12.20 -7.03 4.56
C ARG A 85 12.37 -5.99 3.47
N LYS A 86 11.87 -6.27 2.26
CA LYS A 86 11.92 -5.32 1.14
C LYS A 86 11.19 -4.01 1.44
N ARG A 87 10.05 -4.07 2.13
CA ARG A 87 9.34 -2.86 2.58
C ARG A 87 10.16 -2.04 3.57
N LYS A 88 10.82 -2.69 4.53
CA LYS A 88 11.69 -2.01 5.51
C LYS A 88 12.92 -1.38 4.86
N GLU A 89 13.54 -2.10 3.92
CA GLU A 89 14.66 -1.62 3.11
C GLU A 89 14.25 -0.36 2.33
N LEU A 90 13.17 -0.43 1.56
CA LEU A 90 12.64 0.72 0.82
C LEU A 90 12.30 1.91 1.74
N LEU A 91 11.68 1.65 2.89
CA LEU A 91 11.35 2.70 3.85
C LEU A 91 12.60 3.37 4.42
N LYS A 92 13.67 2.60 4.67
CA LYS A 92 14.95 3.15 5.10
C LYS A 92 15.52 4.06 4.02
N ASP A 93 15.53 3.63 2.77
CA ASP A 93 16.05 4.43 1.66
C ASP A 93 15.26 5.72 1.45
N ILE A 94 13.92 5.65 1.55
CA ILE A 94 13.06 6.84 1.51
C ILE A 94 13.39 7.79 2.65
N LYS A 95 13.58 7.28 3.87
CA LYS A 95 13.94 8.11 5.03
C LYS A 95 15.29 8.78 4.88
N GLU A 96 16.30 8.06 4.40
CA GLU A 96 17.64 8.65 4.18
C GLU A 96 17.61 9.73 3.10
N ARG A 97 16.92 9.49 1.97
CA ARG A 97 16.71 10.54 0.96
C ARG A 97 15.97 11.76 1.51
N TYR A 98 14.91 11.54 2.28
CA TYR A 98 14.15 12.61 2.92
C TYR A 98 15.05 13.46 3.84
N LYS A 99 15.88 12.84 4.68
CA LYS A 99 16.80 13.56 5.57
C LYS A 99 17.78 14.47 4.82
N LEU A 100 18.20 14.09 3.61
CA LEU A 100 19.15 14.87 2.82
C LEU A 100 18.46 15.96 2.00
N GLU A 101 17.33 15.62 1.37
CA GLU A 101 16.68 16.52 0.41
C GLU A 101 15.79 17.58 1.08
N GLN A 102 15.13 17.24 2.19
CA GLN A 102 14.13 18.13 2.78
C GLN A 102 14.73 19.40 3.37
N PRO A 103 15.86 19.37 4.09
CA PRO A 103 16.48 20.60 4.57
C PRO A 103 16.82 21.58 3.44
N VAL A 104 17.22 21.06 2.27
CA VAL A 104 17.52 21.88 1.09
C VAL A 104 16.23 22.48 0.53
N LYS A 105 15.20 21.65 0.32
CA LYS A 105 13.88 22.10 -0.17
C LYS A 105 13.25 23.15 0.76
N ASP A 106 13.32 22.93 2.07
CA ASP A 106 12.81 23.85 3.08
C ASP A 106 13.56 25.19 3.03
N SER A 107 14.89 25.15 2.89
CA SER A 107 15.72 26.36 2.79
C SER A 107 15.43 27.15 1.50
N GLU A 108 15.30 26.46 0.36
CA GLU A 108 14.93 27.08 -0.92
C GLU A 108 13.54 27.72 -0.85
N GLN A 109 12.57 27.05 -0.22
CA GLN A 109 11.23 27.59 -0.01
C GLN A 109 11.25 28.86 0.86
N GLN A 110 11.98 28.84 1.98
CA GLN A 110 12.14 30.02 2.84
C GLN A 110 12.73 31.20 2.07
N LEU A 111 13.77 30.98 1.26
CA LEU A 111 14.42 32.03 0.47
C LEU A 111 13.54 32.54 -0.69
N SER A 112 12.68 31.67 -1.23
CA SER A 112 11.66 32.05 -2.21
C SER A 112 10.52 32.87 -1.61
N GLY A 113 10.48 33.01 -0.27
CA GLY A 113 9.43 33.71 0.47
C GLY A 113 8.13 32.94 0.54
N ILE A 114 8.14 31.63 0.25
CA ILE A 114 6.97 30.74 0.33
C ILE A 114 7.12 29.89 1.60
N VAL A 115 6.40 30.26 2.66
CA VAL A 115 6.46 29.55 3.96
C VAL A 115 5.63 28.26 3.96
N VAL A 116 4.62 28.17 3.08
CA VAL A 116 3.74 27.00 2.93
C VAL A 116 3.54 26.72 1.45
N ASP A 117 3.81 25.47 1.03
CA ASP A 117 3.54 25.00 -0.33
C ASP A 117 2.08 25.25 -0.74
N LYS A 118 1.84 25.57 -2.01
CA LYS A 118 0.47 25.82 -2.51
C LYS A 118 -0.42 24.60 -2.29
N ASN A 119 0.11 23.40 -2.50
CA ASN A 119 -0.67 22.18 -2.35
C ASN A 119 -1.01 21.86 -0.88
N THR A 120 -0.14 22.21 0.07
CA THR A 120 -0.47 22.08 1.51
C THR A 120 -1.48 23.12 1.95
N ARG A 121 -1.42 24.35 1.43
CA ARG A 121 -2.45 25.37 1.65
C ARG A 121 -3.80 24.89 1.12
N ASP A 122 -3.84 24.38 -0.10
CA ASP A 122 -5.07 23.84 -0.69
C ASP A 122 -5.59 22.64 0.13
N ALA A 123 -4.73 21.69 0.52
CA ALA A 123 -5.12 20.55 1.35
C ALA A 123 -5.70 20.95 2.72
N LEU A 124 -5.23 22.04 3.33
CA LEU A 124 -5.80 22.61 4.56
C LEU A 124 -7.18 23.22 4.31
N VAL A 125 -7.40 23.81 3.14
CA VAL A 125 -8.69 24.37 2.70
C VAL A 125 -9.71 23.26 2.36
N TRP A 126 -9.26 22.07 1.97
CA TRP A 126 -10.12 20.90 1.65
C TRP A 126 -10.59 20.07 2.86
N ALA A 127 -10.15 20.41 4.08
CA ALA A 127 -10.75 19.83 5.28
C ALA A 127 -12.08 20.57 5.56
N ASP A 128 -13.10 19.87 6.07
CA ASP A 128 -14.40 20.44 6.52
C ASP A 128 -14.19 21.35 7.75
N MET A 129 -13.36 22.38 7.61
CA MET A 129 -12.98 23.35 8.62
C MET A 129 -14.07 24.40 8.73
N LEU A 130 -14.34 24.85 9.96
CA LEU A 130 -15.25 25.94 10.21
C LEU A 130 -14.71 27.23 9.56
N PRO A 131 -15.55 28.12 8.98
CA PRO A 131 -15.10 29.35 8.33
C PRO A 131 -14.13 30.21 9.16
N GLU A 132 -14.28 30.22 10.49
CA GLU A 132 -13.40 30.92 11.42
C GLU A 132 -12.00 30.26 11.51
N GLN A 133 -11.92 28.92 11.46
CA GLN A 133 -10.66 28.19 11.38
C GLN A 133 -9.96 28.44 10.04
N LEU A 134 -10.73 28.52 8.95
CA LEU A 134 -10.20 28.81 7.63
C LEU A 134 -9.59 30.23 7.57
N GLY A 135 -10.30 31.21 8.11
CA GLY A 135 -9.82 32.60 8.22
C GLY A 135 -8.58 32.73 9.10
N LEU A 136 -8.50 31.94 10.18
CA LEU A 136 -7.31 31.87 11.03
C LEU A 136 -6.10 31.33 10.26
N VAL A 137 -6.26 30.17 9.61
CA VAL A 137 -5.18 29.53 8.84
C VAL A 137 -4.71 30.46 7.73
N ASP A 138 -5.61 31.12 7.01
CA ASP A 138 -5.25 32.04 5.94
C ASP A 138 -4.47 33.26 6.44
N ALA A 139 -4.94 33.90 7.53
CA ALA A 139 -4.27 35.06 8.12
C ALA A 139 -2.88 34.73 8.68
N ILE A 140 -2.73 33.55 9.32
CA ILE A 140 -1.44 33.09 9.86
C ILE A 140 -0.48 32.71 8.74
N LEU A 141 -0.96 32.02 7.69
CA LEU A 141 -0.12 31.52 6.59
C LEU A 141 0.09 32.53 5.45
N THR A 142 -0.51 33.73 5.52
CA THR A 142 -0.21 34.83 4.59
C THR A 142 1.30 35.10 4.56
N LEU A 143 1.87 35.51 3.43
CA LEU A 143 3.33 35.68 3.31
C LEU A 143 3.80 37.03 3.88
N LEU A 144 5.12 37.17 4.07
CA LEU A 144 5.76 38.38 4.61
C LEU A 144 5.49 39.60 3.70
N GLY A 145 5.15 40.74 4.29
CA GLY A 145 5.01 42.00 3.55
C GLY A 145 6.37 42.49 3.01
N LYS A 146 6.41 43.08 1.81
CA LYS A 146 7.65 43.66 1.25
C LYS A 146 8.01 45.02 1.89
N SER A 147 7.09 45.60 2.66
CA SER A 147 7.26 46.84 3.42
C SER A 147 6.88 46.65 4.89
N LEU A 148 7.40 47.52 5.75
CA LEU A 148 7.14 47.51 7.19
C LEU A 148 5.65 47.71 7.51
N GLU A 149 4.96 48.56 6.74
CA GLU A 149 3.54 48.83 6.91
C GLU A 149 2.66 47.62 6.57
N GLN A 150 2.97 46.92 5.47
CA GLN A 150 2.26 45.70 5.07
C GLN A 150 2.45 44.57 6.10
N GLU A 151 3.67 44.44 6.63
CA GLU A 151 3.96 43.47 7.68
C GLU A 151 3.23 43.80 8.98
N LEU A 152 3.16 45.08 9.36
CA LEU A 152 2.39 45.52 10.52
C LEU A 152 0.89 45.20 10.35
N GLN A 153 0.32 45.51 9.18
CA GLN A 153 -1.08 45.22 8.88
C GLN A 153 -1.38 43.72 8.89
N ARG A 154 -0.49 42.89 8.33
CA ARG A 154 -0.62 41.44 8.40
C ARG A 154 -0.63 40.93 9.84
N ARG A 155 0.26 41.43 10.70
CA ARG A 155 0.30 41.04 12.13
C ARG A 155 -0.98 41.40 12.85
N ILE A 156 -1.51 42.60 12.62
CA ILE A 156 -2.79 43.04 13.18
C ILE A 156 -3.92 42.10 12.73
N MET A 157 -3.96 41.77 11.44
CA MET A 157 -4.97 40.85 10.88
C MET A 157 -4.86 39.45 11.48
N ALA A 158 -3.65 38.91 11.63
CA ALA A 158 -3.43 37.61 12.26
C ALA A 158 -3.84 37.61 13.74
N ILE A 159 -3.52 38.66 14.50
CA ILE A 159 -3.93 38.82 15.90
C ILE A 159 -5.47 38.83 16.00
N ASN A 160 -6.13 39.59 15.14
CA ASN A 160 -7.59 39.65 15.10
C ASN A 160 -8.21 38.29 14.75
N ALA A 161 -7.63 37.57 13.78
CA ALA A 161 -8.10 36.24 13.40
C ALA A 161 -7.95 35.23 14.55
N VAL A 162 -6.82 35.25 15.27
CA VAL A 162 -6.62 34.43 16.47
C VAL A 162 -7.66 34.75 17.54
N MET A 163 -7.88 36.04 17.81
CA MET A 163 -8.89 36.48 18.79
C MET A 163 -10.30 36.00 18.43
N LEU A 164 -10.69 36.09 17.16
CA LEU A 164 -12.00 35.64 16.69
C LEU A 164 -12.18 34.13 16.88
N TYR A 165 -11.15 33.37 16.53
CA TYR A 165 -11.20 31.92 16.66
C TYR A 165 -11.17 31.44 18.12
N CYS A 166 -10.49 32.14 19.04
CA CYS A 166 -10.52 31.80 20.47
C CYS A 166 -11.93 31.78 21.09
N GLY A 167 -12.92 32.41 20.45
CA GLY A 167 -14.33 32.36 20.86
C GLY A 167 -15.14 31.18 20.28
N VAL A 168 -14.54 30.33 19.45
CA VAL A 168 -15.19 29.22 18.76
C VAL A 168 -15.03 27.94 19.58
N GLU A 169 -16.13 27.26 19.87
CA GLU A 169 -16.09 25.90 20.45
C GLU A 169 -15.77 24.88 19.36
N GLU A 170 -14.52 24.42 19.31
CA GLU A 170 -14.19 23.23 18.55
C GLU A 170 -14.82 22.03 19.25
N GLY A 171 -15.80 21.39 18.59
CA GLY A 171 -16.45 20.19 19.11
C GLY A 171 -15.43 19.13 19.54
N ALA A 172 -15.85 18.20 20.41
CA ALA A 172 -14.94 17.21 20.99
C ALA A 172 -14.09 16.52 19.89
N PRO A 173 -12.75 16.44 20.06
CA PRO A 173 -11.91 15.73 19.11
C PRO A 173 -12.47 14.32 18.96
N SER A 174 -12.71 13.89 17.73
CA SER A 174 -13.20 12.54 17.43
C SER A 174 -12.17 11.53 17.90
N CYS A 175 -12.25 11.16 19.17
CA CYS A 175 -11.52 10.06 19.74
C CYS A 175 -12.11 8.80 19.10
N TYR A 176 -11.40 8.28 18.10
CA TYR A 176 -11.56 6.96 17.49
C TYR A 176 -12.68 6.78 16.47
N VAL A 177 -12.40 7.13 15.21
CA VAL A 177 -12.88 6.28 14.10
C VAL A 177 -12.06 4.98 14.13
N ARG A 178 -12.48 4.01 14.97
CA ARG A 178 -12.22 2.62 14.62
C ARG A 178 -12.98 2.39 13.32
N ARG A 179 -12.28 2.25 12.20
CA ARG A 179 -12.84 1.63 11.00
C ARG A 179 -13.25 0.20 11.35
N GLY A 180 -14.48 0.04 11.83
CA GLY A 180 -15.19 -1.23 11.83
C GLY A 180 -15.66 -1.55 10.40
N PRO A 181 -15.98 -2.82 10.10
CA PRO A 181 -16.44 -3.22 8.78
C PRO A 181 -17.76 -2.53 8.44
N PHE A 182 -17.90 -2.12 7.18
CA PHE A 182 -19.08 -1.47 6.62
C PHE A 182 -20.37 -2.29 6.84
N GLY A 183 -21.42 -1.60 7.28
CA GLY A 183 -22.81 -2.04 7.11
C GLY A 183 -23.60 -2.15 8.40
N THR A 184 -24.26 -1.06 8.80
CA THR A 184 -25.72 -0.97 9.01
C THR A 184 -26.06 0.48 9.39
N VAL A 185 -26.91 1.11 8.59
CA VAL A 185 -27.53 2.39 8.93
C VAL A 185 -28.65 2.10 9.93
N VAL A 186 -28.59 2.72 11.11
CA VAL A 186 -29.74 2.84 12.00
C VAL A 186 -29.90 4.32 12.32
N SER A 187 -31.02 4.89 11.86
CA SER A 187 -31.42 6.27 12.15
C SER A 187 -31.86 6.43 13.61
N PRO A 188 -31.66 7.60 14.25
CA PRO A 188 -32.10 7.84 15.62
C PRO A 188 -33.61 8.11 15.72
N PRO A 189 -34.24 7.86 16.88
CA PRO A 189 -35.67 8.10 17.08
C PRO A 189 -35.96 9.59 17.31
N VAL A 190 -37.21 9.95 16.99
CA VAL A 190 -37.85 11.27 17.12
C VAL A 190 -37.82 11.79 18.56
#